data_AF-A0A971FQV3-F1
#
_entry.id   AF-A0A971FQV3-F1
#
_cell.length_a   1.000
_cell.length_b   1.000
_cell.length_c   1.000
_cell.angle_alpha   90.00
_cell.angle_beta   90.00
_cell.angle_gamma   90.00
#
_symmetry.space_group_name_H-M   'P 1'
#
loop_
_entity.id
_entity.type
_entity.pdbx_description
1 polymer ?
#
loop_
_entity_poly.entity_id
_entity_poly.type
_entity_poly.pdbx_seq_one_letter_code
_entity_poly.pdbx_strand_id
1 'polypeptide(L)'
;RKDEIDDINERFNEELQQQIDGTLPAGHIYSLGMPGEVLLSTGFPNAPIELSSTRLLEKSKQENHLFDLSGVKDLVKELNHPWAVFRYGNNAKNVIVGIEHNGKQFLVGVHFNQTYRGLEVSDIRGIFPKDNAEWLNWISQGKADYLDKEKIQTLIDQQRTNLADVEYLDLDSVAKVVKDFENPNISEKKISEDEKISHDEFYRDGDWMDERDRAIVL
;
A
#
# COMPACT_ATOMS: atom_id res chain seq x y z
N ARG A 1 -8.08 6.06 18.04
CA ARG A 1 -7.52 4.69 18.23
C ARG A 1 -8.39 3.52 17.71
N LYS A 2 -9.73 3.55 17.76
CA LYS A 2 -10.56 2.73 16.84
C LYS A 2 -11.68 3.59 16.25
N ASP A 3 -12.41 4.27 17.13
CA ASP A 3 -13.45 5.23 16.76
C ASP A 3 -12.92 6.29 15.77
N GLU A 4 -11.71 6.78 16.00
CA GLU A 4 -11.03 7.71 15.08
C GLU A 4 -10.74 7.12 13.68
N ILE A 5 -10.37 5.84 13.57
CA ILE A 5 -10.14 5.19 12.28
C ILE A 5 -11.48 4.96 11.58
N ASP A 6 -12.51 4.56 12.33
CA ASP A 6 -13.87 4.41 11.82
C ASP A 6 -14.40 5.73 11.27
N ASP A 7 -14.26 6.85 12.00
CA ASP A 7 -14.67 8.19 11.56
C ASP A 7 -13.92 8.65 10.28
N ILE A 8 -12.60 8.44 10.23
CA ILE A 8 -11.78 8.79 9.06
C ILE A 8 -12.19 7.93 7.85
N ASN A 9 -12.48 6.65 8.08
CA ASN A 9 -12.91 5.73 7.04
C ASN A 9 -14.31 6.06 6.51
N GLU A 10 -15.25 6.42 7.38
CA GLU A 10 -16.58 6.89 6.99
C GLU A 10 -16.49 8.14 6.11
N ARG A 11 -15.70 9.14 6.53
CA ARG A 11 -15.42 10.33 5.72
C ARG A 11 -14.81 9.96 4.36
N PHE A 12 -13.80 9.09 4.34
CA PHE A 12 -13.19 8.63 3.09
C PHE A 12 -14.23 8.01 2.15
N ASN A 13 -15.10 7.14 2.67
CA ASN A 13 -16.15 6.48 1.88
C ASN A 13 -17.19 7.47 1.35
N GLU A 14 -17.56 8.49 2.13
CA GLU A 14 -18.47 9.55 1.68
C GLU A 14 -17.84 10.40 0.56
N GLU A 15 -16.58 10.80 0.72
CA GLU A 15 -15.82 11.54 -0.30
C GLU A 15 -15.60 10.69 -1.56
N LEU A 16 -15.35 9.39 -1.41
CA LEU A 16 -15.25 8.44 -2.53
C LEU A 16 -16.55 8.36 -3.32
N GLN A 17 -17.69 8.32 -2.62
CA GLN A 17 -19.01 8.37 -3.27
C GLN A 17 -19.23 9.70 -4.00
N GLN A 18 -18.83 10.82 -3.41
CA GLN A 18 -18.89 12.12 -4.10
C GLN A 18 -18.01 12.13 -5.35
N GLN A 19 -16.86 11.45 -5.35
CA GLN A 19 -16.02 11.33 -6.54
C GLN A 19 -16.72 10.54 -7.64
N ILE A 20 -17.33 9.42 -7.27
CA ILE A 20 -18.11 8.56 -8.18
C ILE A 20 -19.27 9.36 -8.79
N ASP A 21 -19.97 10.14 -7.96
CA ASP A 21 -21.12 10.95 -8.37
C ASP A 21 -20.72 12.23 -9.14
N GLY A 22 -19.42 12.53 -9.23
CA GLY A 22 -18.89 13.74 -9.88
C GLY A 22 -19.15 15.04 -9.11
N THR A 23 -19.43 14.95 -7.81
CA THR A 23 -19.70 16.10 -6.93
C THR A 23 -18.51 16.50 -6.05
N LEU A 24 -17.47 15.66 -6.00
CA LEU A 24 -16.26 15.95 -5.23
C LEU A 24 -15.51 17.17 -5.80
N PRO A 25 -15.03 18.12 -4.96
CA PRO A 25 -14.28 19.27 -5.43
C PRO A 25 -13.04 18.90 -6.26
N ALA A 26 -12.78 19.66 -7.32
CA ALA A 26 -11.60 19.45 -8.16
C ALA A 26 -10.30 19.61 -7.35
N GLY A 27 -9.37 18.66 -7.52
CA GLY A 27 -8.11 18.65 -6.79
C GLY A 27 -8.22 18.21 -5.32
N HIS A 28 -9.34 17.60 -4.91
CA HIS A 28 -9.52 17.06 -3.57
C HIS A 28 -8.40 16.08 -3.20
N ILE A 29 -7.96 16.16 -1.95
CA ILE A 29 -6.99 15.26 -1.33
C ILE A 29 -7.71 14.51 -0.22
N TYR A 30 -7.77 13.19 -0.35
CA TYR A 30 -8.23 12.31 0.72
C TYR A 30 -7.22 12.32 1.86
N SER A 31 -7.67 12.59 3.07
CA SER A 31 -6.88 12.43 4.28
C SER A 31 -7.21 11.09 4.94
N LEU A 32 -6.26 10.15 4.88
CA LEU A 32 -6.40 8.78 5.41
C LEU A 32 -5.96 8.68 6.88
N GLY A 33 -5.54 9.81 7.49
CA GLY A 33 -5.11 9.87 8.89
C GLY A 33 -3.64 9.50 9.09
N MET A 34 -3.28 9.28 10.35
CA MET A 34 -1.93 8.85 10.75
C MET A 34 -1.78 7.33 10.52
N PRO A 35 -0.57 6.84 10.18
CA PRO A 35 -0.31 5.41 10.07
C PRO A 35 -0.58 4.69 11.40
N GLY A 36 -1.27 3.56 11.33
CA GLY A 36 -1.46 2.67 12.47
C GLY A 36 -0.18 1.97 12.92
N GLU A 37 -0.29 1.20 14.00
CA GLU A 37 0.87 0.61 14.68
C GLU A 37 1.68 -0.35 13.80
N VAL A 38 1.00 -1.15 12.96
CA VAL A 38 1.67 -2.04 12.00
C VAL A 38 2.52 -1.23 11.02
N LEU A 39 1.95 -0.20 10.39
CA LEU A 39 2.67 0.64 9.42
C LEU A 39 3.86 1.34 10.09
N LEU A 40 3.65 1.96 11.26
CA LEU A 40 4.73 2.58 12.06
C LEU A 40 5.86 1.59 12.38
N SER A 41 5.52 0.36 12.76
CA SER A 41 6.50 -0.68 13.09
C SER A 41 7.37 -1.11 11.90
N THR A 42 6.92 -0.83 10.67
CA THR A 42 7.65 -1.12 9.42
C THR A 42 8.45 0.06 8.86
N GLY A 43 8.51 1.16 9.62
CA GLY A 43 9.28 2.35 9.24
C GLY A 43 8.51 3.39 8.42
N PHE A 44 7.18 3.38 8.48
CA PHE A 44 6.42 4.57 8.04
C PHE A 44 6.74 5.76 8.97
N PRO A 45 6.91 6.98 8.43
CA PRO A 45 7.06 8.16 9.25
C PRO A 45 5.78 8.43 10.04
N ASN A 46 5.91 9.06 11.21
CA ASN A 46 4.75 9.54 11.97
C ASN A 46 4.17 10.82 11.33
N ALA A 47 3.64 10.67 10.13
CA ALA A 47 3.11 11.73 9.28
C ALA A 47 1.78 11.28 8.63
N PRO A 48 0.84 12.20 8.33
CA PRO A 48 -0.42 11.85 7.68
C PRO A 48 -0.22 11.15 6.34
N ILE A 49 -1.11 10.21 6.03
CA ILE A 49 -1.20 9.57 4.71
C ILE A 49 -2.28 10.27 3.88
N GLU A 50 -1.94 10.63 2.65
CA GLU A 50 -2.81 11.33 1.72
C GLU A 50 -2.91 10.62 0.38
N LEU A 51 -4.04 10.83 -0.31
CA LEU A 51 -4.28 10.35 -1.67
C LEU A 51 -4.98 11.43 -2.50
N SER A 52 -4.40 11.80 -3.63
CA SER A 52 -5.06 12.68 -4.58
C SER A 52 -6.24 11.97 -5.26
N SER A 53 -7.41 12.63 -5.29
CA SER A 53 -8.59 12.14 -6.03
C SER A 53 -8.33 11.98 -7.52
N THR A 54 -7.62 12.94 -8.13
CA THR A 54 -7.17 12.86 -9.53
C THR A 54 -6.32 11.62 -9.76
N ARG A 55 -5.35 11.35 -8.86
CA ARG A 55 -4.50 10.17 -8.98
C ARG A 55 -5.28 8.88 -8.85
N LEU A 56 -6.20 8.79 -7.89
CA LEU A 56 -7.06 7.62 -7.73
C LEU A 56 -7.85 7.35 -9.02
N LEU A 57 -8.42 8.40 -9.62
CA LEU A 57 -9.14 8.30 -10.90
C LEU A 57 -8.24 7.85 -12.04
N GLU A 58 -7.04 8.43 -12.16
CA GLU A 58 -6.06 8.03 -13.17
C GLU A 58 -5.69 6.56 -13.02
N LYS A 59 -5.37 6.10 -11.80
CA LYS A 59 -5.05 4.70 -11.50
C LYS A 59 -6.19 3.75 -11.84
N SER A 60 -7.44 4.10 -11.52
CA SER A 60 -8.62 3.30 -11.84
C SER A 60 -8.84 3.07 -13.34
N LYS A 61 -8.29 3.96 -14.17
CA LYS A 61 -8.45 3.96 -15.64
C LYS A 61 -7.22 3.46 -16.39
N GLN A 62 -6.14 3.09 -15.71
CA GLN A 62 -4.96 2.55 -16.38
C GLN A 62 -5.30 1.19 -16.99
N GLU A 63 -5.04 0.99 -18.29
CA GLU A 63 -5.48 -0.18 -19.06
C GLU A 63 -5.07 -1.51 -18.43
N ASN A 64 -3.88 -1.53 -17.84
CA ASN A 64 -3.22 -2.65 -17.23
C ASN A 64 -3.59 -2.84 -15.74
N HIS A 65 -4.47 -1.99 -15.19
CA HIS A 65 -4.91 -1.94 -13.79
C HIS A 65 -6.35 -1.43 -13.64
N LEU A 66 -7.27 -1.80 -14.53
CA LEU A 66 -8.66 -1.34 -14.45
C LEU A 66 -9.32 -1.83 -13.14
N PHE A 67 -9.95 -0.91 -12.43
CA PHE A 67 -10.82 -1.20 -11.29
C PHE A 67 -11.86 -0.10 -11.12
N ASP A 68 -13.02 -0.43 -10.54
CA ASP A 68 -14.03 0.58 -10.20
C ASP A 68 -13.62 1.34 -8.93
N LEU A 69 -13.86 2.65 -8.87
CA LEU A 69 -13.59 3.46 -7.69
C LEU A 69 -14.28 2.91 -6.43
N SER A 70 -15.49 2.38 -6.57
CA SER A 70 -16.20 1.72 -5.45
C SER A 70 -15.46 0.52 -4.89
N GLY A 71 -14.57 -0.09 -5.68
CA GLY A 71 -13.72 -1.21 -5.28
C GLY A 71 -12.71 -0.84 -4.20
N VAL A 72 -12.36 0.45 -4.03
CA VAL A 72 -11.45 0.89 -2.96
C VAL A 72 -12.18 1.39 -1.71
N LYS A 73 -13.47 1.08 -1.58
CA LYS A 73 -14.22 1.34 -0.34
C LYS A 73 -13.48 0.69 0.85
N ASP A 74 -13.49 1.39 1.98
CA ASP A 74 -12.84 0.98 3.21
C ASP A 74 -11.29 0.91 3.15
N LEU A 75 -10.67 1.58 2.17
CA LEU A 75 -9.21 1.67 2.04
C LEU A 75 -8.50 2.10 3.33
N VAL A 76 -9.07 3.04 4.08
CA VAL A 76 -8.47 3.51 5.35
C VAL A 76 -8.35 2.37 6.35
N LYS A 77 -9.41 1.56 6.50
CA LYS A 77 -9.41 0.39 7.39
C LYS A 77 -8.41 -0.67 6.93
N GLU A 78 -8.45 -0.99 5.65
CA GLU A 78 -7.63 -2.05 5.07
C GLU A 78 -6.13 -1.69 5.06
N LEU A 79 -5.79 -0.40 4.89
CA LEU A 79 -4.42 0.08 5.00
C LEU A 79 -3.86 -0.02 6.42
N ASN A 80 -4.72 0.15 7.44
CA ASN A 80 -4.35 -0.02 8.85
C ASN A 80 -4.31 -1.49 9.31
N HIS A 81 -4.84 -2.41 8.50
CA HIS A 81 -4.81 -3.86 8.72
C HIS A 81 -4.23 -4.61 7.51
N PRO A 82 -2.99 -4.27 7.10
CA PRO A 82 -2.42 -4.78 5.86
C PRO A 82 -2.17 -6.29 5.95
N TRP A 83 -2.14 -6.94 4.80
CA TRP A 83 -1.72 -8.33 4.67
C TRP A 83 -0.19 -8.43 4.64
N ALA A 84 0.48 -7.49 4.00
CA ALA A 84 1.93 -7.46 3.92
C ALA A 84 2.44 -6.03 3.72
N VAL A 85 3.65 -5.77 4.22
CA VAL A 85 4.39 -4.54 3.93
C VAL A 85 5.76 -4.91 3.39
N PHE A 86 6.17 -4.29 2.29
CA PHE A 86 7.42 -4.55 1.59
C PHE A 86 8.25 -3.29 1.44
N ARG A 87 9.57 -3.45 1.52
CA ARG A 87 10.55 -2.41 1.20
C ARG A 87 10.46 -2.04 -0.28
N TYR A 88 10.43 -0.73 -0.59
CA TYR A 88 10.45 -0.23 -1.96
C TYR A 88 11.30 1.05 -2.04
N GLY A 89 12.55 0.91 -2.49
CA GLY A 89 13.52 2.01 -2.42
C GLY A 89 13.79 2.45 -0.97
N ASN A 90 14.31 3.67 -0.82
CA ASN A 90 14.69 4.21 0.50
C ASN A 90 13.54 4.96 1.20
N ASN A 91 12.63 5.57 0.45
CA ASN A 91 11.62 6.48 0.96
C ASN A 91 10.20 6.05 0.56
N ALA A 92 9.98 4.75 0.38
CA ALA A 92 8.66 4.23 0.03
C ALA A 92 8.46 2.78 0.50
N LYS A 93 7.20 2.37 0.56
CA LYS A 93 6.77 1.02 0.88
C LYS A 93 5.64 0.60 -0.04
N ASN A 94 5.58 -0.70 -0.33
CA ASN A 94 4.42 -1.32 -0.95
C ASN A 94 3.63 -2.07 0.12
N VAL A 95 2.34 -1.79 0.22
CA VAL A 95 1.43 -2.41 1.18
C VAL A 95 0.40 -3.23 0.43
N ILE A 96 0.29 -4.52 0.76
CA ILE A 96 -0.81 -5.36 0.27
C ILE A 96 -1.94 -5.26 1.28
N VAL A 97 -3.13 -4.92 0.82
CA VAL A 97 -4.33 -4.75 1.65
C VAL A 97 -5.38 -5.80 1.32
N GLY A 98 -6.39 -5.98 2.17
CA GLY A 98 -7.42 -7.01 1.99
C GLY A 98 -8.48 -6.71 0.94
N ILE A 99 -8.38 -5.57 0.25
CA ILE A 99 -9.24 -5.23 -0.89
C ILE A 99 -8.86 -6.13 -2.07
N GLU A 100 -9.86 -6.78 -2.66
CA GLU A 100 -9.72 -7.75 -3.73
C GLU A 100 -10.46 -7.30 -5.00
N HIS A 101 -9.85 -7.51 -6.15
CA HIS A 101 -10.53 -7.39 -7.44
C HIS A 101 -10.04 -8.43 -8.45
N ASN A 102 -10.96 -9.24 -8.98
CA ASN A 102 -10.69 -10.33 -9.94
C ASN A 102 -9.60 -11.31 -9.49
N GLY A 103 -9.66 -11.75 -8.24
CA GLY A 103 -8.73 -12.67 -7.61
C GLY A 103 -7.38 -12.05 -7.23
N LYS A 104 -7.26 -10.71 -7.25
CA LYS A 104 -5.99 -9.99 -7.01
C LYS A 104 -6.14 -9.02 -5.84
N GLN A 105 -5.19 -9.06 -4.91
CA GLN A 105 -5.15 -8.09 -3.81
C GLN A 105 -4.63 -6.74 -4.27
N PHE A 106 -5.15 -5.68 -3.68
CA PHE A 106 -4.67 -4.33 -3.96
C PHE A 106 -3.28 -4.11 -3.35
N LEU A 107 -2.42 -3.53 -4.17
CA LEU A 107 -1.18 -2.91 -3.75
C LEU A 107 -1.40 -1.42 -3.57
N VAL A 108 -0.95 -0.89 -2.43
CA VAL A 108 -0.88 0.52 -2.12
C VAL A 108 0.59 0.92 -1.99
N GLY A 109 1.09 1.69 -2.96
CA GLY A 109 2.46 2.21 -2.97
C GLY A 109 2.50 3.58 -2.29
N VAL A 110 3.14 3.65 -1.13
CA VAL A 110 3.21 4.86 -0.29
C VAL A 110 4.61 5.44 -0.33
N HIS A 111 4.72 6.70 -0.73
CA HIS A 111 5.97 7.45 -0.74
C HIS A 111 6.03 8.42 0.42
N PHE A 112 7.16 8.46 1.11
CA PHE A 112 7.36 9.27 2.30
C PHE A 112 7.96 10.64 1.97
N ASN A 113 8.01 11.47 3.00
CA ASN A 113 8.75 12.72 3.07
C ASN A 113 8.41 13.69 1.94
N GLN A 114 7.14 13.75 1.57
CA GLN A 114 6.64 14.76 0.65
C GLN A 114 6.33 16.02 1.44
N THR A 115 6.95 17.15 1.09
CA THR A 115 6.66 18.42 1.77
C THR A 115 5.50 19.11 1.07
N TYR A 116 4.33 19.15 1.71
CA TYR A 116 3.18 19.91 1.24
C TYR A 116 2.84 21.02 2.24
N ARG A 117 2.90 22.28 1.79
CA ARG A 117 2.62 23.48 2.63
C ARG A 117 3.44 23.54 3.94
N GLY A 118 4.65 22.97 3.95
CA GLY A 118 5.52 22.92 5.14
C GLY A 118 5.21 21.79 6.12
N LEU A 119 4.30 20.88 5.77
CA LEU A 119 4.04 19.64 6.49
C LEU A 119 4.64 18.47 5.71
N GLU A 120 5.24 17.54 6.43
CA GLU A 120 5.68 16.27 5.90
C GLU A 120 4.48 15.32 5.81
N VAL A 121 4.23 14.77 4.62
CA VAL A 121 3.14 13.82 4.37
C VAL A 121 3.65 12.58 3.66
N SER A 122 2.94 11.47 3.86
CA SER A 122 3.08 10.25 3.07
C SER A 122 2.05 10.24 1.95
N ASP A 123 2.49 10.19 0.70
CA ASP A 123 1.64 10.28 -0.49
C ASP A 123 1.43 8.89 -1.11
N ILE A 124 0.17 8.48 -1.27
CA ILE A 124 -0.16 7.29 -2.05
C ILE A 124 0.05 7.60 -3.53
N ARG A 125 0.99 6.89 -4.15
CA ARG A 125 1.34 7.02 -5.58
C ARG A 125 0.92 5.82 -6.42
N GLY A 126 0.81 4.65 -5.80
CA GLY A 126 0.26 3.44 -6.42
C GLY A 126 -0.97 2.96 -5.69
N ILE A 127 -2.04 2.65 -6.41
CA ILE A 127 -3.20 1.91 -5.89
C ILE A 127 -3.80 1.10 -7.04
N PHE A 128 -3.67 -0.22 -7.00
CA PHE A 128 -4.16 -1.09 -8.07
C PHE A 128 -4.18 -2.57 -7.64
N PRO A 129 -5.03 -3.40 -8.27
CA PRO A 129 -4.96 -4.86 -8.12
C PRO A 129 -3.61 -5.38 -8.64
N LYS A 130 -2.87 -6.09 -7.79
CA LYS A 130 -1.55 -6.67 -8.10
C LYS A 130 -1.67 -8.19 -8.18
N ASP A 131 -0.96 -8.79 -9.12
CA ASP A 131 -0.94 -10.24 -9.22
C ASP A 131 -0.39 -10.87 -7.93
N ASN A 132 -1.12 -11.85 -7.41
CA ASN A 132 -0.77 -12.48 -6.15
C ASN A 132 0.55 -13.25 -6.23
N ALA A 133 0.83 -13.90 -7.36
CA ALA A 133 2.10 -14.60 -7.55
C ALA A 133 3.29 -13.62 -7.56
N GLU A 134 3.11 -12.40 -8.08
CA GLU A 134 4.17 -11.39 -8.13
C GLU A 134 4.58 -10.90 -6.73
N TRP A 135 3.62 -10.57 -5.86
CA TRP A 135 3.98 -10.08 -4.52
C TRP A 135 4.31 -11.21 -3.54
N LEU A 136 3.77 -12.42 -3.72
CA LEU A 136 4.25 -13.61 -3.00
C LEU A 136 5.72 -13.91 -3.31
N ASN A 137 6.16 -13.67 -4.54
CA ASN A 137 7.58 -13.77 -4.91
C ASN A 137 8.46 -12.71 -4.20
N TRP A 138 7.91 -11.59 -3.74
CA TRP A 138 8.70 -10.65 -2.93
C TRP A 138 9.00 -11.19 -1.53
N ILE A 139 8.14 -12.08 -1.01
CA ILE A 139 8.37 -12.77 0.26
C ILE A 139 9.59 -13.69 0.14
N SER A 140 9.66 -14.51 -0.93
CA SER A 140 10.82 -15.40 -1.16
C SER A 140 12.13 -14.62 -1.36
N GLN A 141 12.05 -13.39 -1.87
CA GLN A 141 13.18 -12.47 -2.02
C GLN A 141 13.58 -11.76 -0.71
N GLY A 142 12.89 -12.05 0.40
CA GLY A 142 13.19 -11.46 1.71
C GLY A 142 12.85 -9.97 1.80
N LYS A 143 11.96 -9.43 0.96
CA LYS A 143 11.63 -7.99 0.93
C LYS A 143 10.64 -7.54 1.99
N ALA A 144 9.99 -8.48 2.67
CA ALA A 144 8.93 -8.20 3.63
C ALA A 144 9.46 -7.55 4.91
N ASP A 145 8.72 -6.57 5.43
CA ASP A 145 8.89 -5.97 6.76
C ASP A 145 7.75 -6.37 7.71
N TYR A 146 6.62 -6.82 7.17
CA TYR A 146 5.47 -7.35 7.93
C TYR A 146 4.69 -8.34 7.08
N LEU A 147 4.17 -9.41 7.71
CA LEU A 147 3.29 -10.41 7.10
C LEU A 147 2.15 -10.82 8.04
N ASP A 148 0.90 -10.73 7.57
CA ASP A 148 -0.26 -11.42 8.14
C ASP A 148 -0.22 -12.89 7.70
N LYS A 149 0.41 -13.72 8.52
CA LYS A 149 0.72 -15.12 8.18
C LYS A 149 -0.53 -15.94 7.86
N GLU A 150 -1.64 -15.71 8.55
CA GLU A 150 -2.87 -16.51 8.38
C GLU A 150 -3.53 -16.22 7.04
N LYS A 151 -3.69 -14.93 6.71
CA LYS A 151 -4.28 -14.51 5.43
C LYS A 151 -3.40 -14.92 4.24
N ILE A 152 -2.09 -14.75 4.38
CA ILE A 152 -1.14 -15.15 3.32
C ILE A 152 -1.12 -16.67 3.15
N GLN A 153 -1.13 -17.46 4.22
CA GLN A 153 -1.19 -18.92 4.10
C GLN A 153 -2.48 -19.38 3.41
N THR A 154 -3.62 -18.77 3.77
CA THR A 154 -4.90 -19.03 3.10
C THR A 154 -4.82 -18.74 1.60
N LEU A 155 -4.18 -17.64 1.21
CA LEU A 155 -3.98 -17.29 -0.20
C LEU A 155 -3.05 -18.28 -0.91
N ILE A 156 -1.96 -18.71 -0.28
CA ILE A 156 -1.05 -19.71 -0.85
C ILE A 156 -1.80 -21.01 -1.14
N ASP A 157 -2.66 -21.45 -0.23
CA ASP A 157 -3.45 -22.67 -0.41
C ASP A 157 -4.48 -22.53 -1.55
N GLN A 158 -5.09 -21.35 -1.72
CA GLN A 158 -5.93 -21.05 -2.89
C GLN A 158 -5.14 -21.12 -4.20
N GLN A 159 -3.94 -20.52 -4.25
CA GLN A 159 -3.10 -20.50 -5.44
C GLN A 159 -2.65 -21.89 -5.90
N ARG A 160 -2.45 -22.84 -4.98
CA ARG A 160 -2.14 -24.25 -5.31
C ARG A 160 -3.24 -24.93 -6.11
N THR A 161 -4.49 -24.49 -5.96
CA THR A 161 -5.63 -25.07 -6.69
C THR A 161 -5.80 -24.48 -8.10
N ASN A 162 -5.12 -23.36 -8.41
CA ASN A 162 -5.17 -22.68 -9.70
C ASN A 162 -3.76 -22.61 -10.34
N LEU A 163 -3.24 -23.77 -10.73
CA LEU A 163 -1.83 -23.99 -11.13
C LEU A 163 -1.35 -23.16 -12.34
N ALA A 164 -2.25 -22.63 -13.18
CA ALA A 164 -1.88 -21.89 -14.38
C ALA A 164 -1.16 -20.56 -14.09
N ASP A 165 -1.40 -19.96 -12.91
CA ASP A 165 -0.92 -18.62 -12.58
C ASP A 165 0.40 -18.62 -11.74
N VAL A 166 0.93 -19.80 -11.37
CA VAL A 166 2.04 -19.94 -10.40
C VAL A 166 3.22 -20.79 -10.88
N GLU A 167 3.31 -21.10 -12.18
CA GLU A 167 4.32 -22.02 -12.73
C GLU A 167 5.78 -21.61 -12.40
N TYR A 168 6.05 -20.31 -12.22
CA TYR A 168 7.37 -19.78 -11.88
C TYR A 168 7.64 -19.63 -10.37
N LEU A 169 6.63 -19.85 -9.51
CA LEU A 169 6.71 -19.56 -8.08
C LEU A 169 6.66 -20.83 -7.24
N ASP A 170 7.74 -21.10 -6.51
CA ASP A 170 7.76 -22.16 -5.50
C ASP A 170 6.97 -21.75 -4.25
N LEU A 171 5.69 -22.11 -4.22
CA LEU A 171 4.77 -21.83 -3.12
C LEU A 171 5.14 -22.55 -1.81
N ASP A 172 5.85 -23.68 -1.86
CA ASP A 172 6.32 -24.36 -0.64
C ASP A 172 7.46 -23.57 0.00
N SER A 173 8.38 -23.06 -0.81
CA SER A 173 9.44 -22.15 -0.34
C SER A 173 8.85 -20.86 0.23
N VAL A 174 7.86 -20.25 -0.44
CA VAL A 174 7.18 -19.05 0.10
C VAL A 174 6.50 -19.35 1.44
N ALA A 175 5.74 -20.45 1.54
CA ALA A 175 5.05 -20.83 2.78
C ALA A 175 6.02 -21.02 3.95
N LYS A 176 7.20 -21.61 3.68
CA LYS A 176 8.25 -21.74 4.69
C LYS A 176 8.75 -20.38 5.18
N VAL A 177 9.01 -19.44 4.27
CA VAL A 177 9.42 -18.08 4.66
C VAL A 177 8.34 -17.39 5.48
N VAL A 178 7.06 -17.48 5.08
CA VAL A 178 5.94 -16.91 5.85
C VAL A 178 5.89 -17.48 7.27
N LYS A 179 6.02 -18.81 7.40
CA LYS A 179 6.02 -19.48 8.70
C LYS A 179 7.14 -18.98 9.62
N ASP A 180 8.35 -18.90 9.08
CA ASP A 180 9.56 -18.56 9.84
C ASP A 180 9.75 -17.04 10.02
N PHE A 181 8.96 -16.20 9.36
CA PHE A 181 9.06 -14.73 9.43
C PHE A 181 8.76 -14.19 10.84
N GLU A 182 9.59 -13.28 11.35
CA GLU A 182 9.34 -12.62 12.64
C GLU A 182 8.86 -11.19 12.39
N ASN A 183 7.59 -10.92 12.71
CA ASN A 183 7.05 -9.57 12.62
C ASN A 183 7.69 -8.65 13.68
N PRO A 184 7.83 -7.34 13.39
CA PRO A 184 8.32 -6.38 14.36
C PRO A 184 7.46 -6.37 15.63
N ASN A 185 8.08 -6.12 16.78
CA ASN A 185 7.36 -5.99 18.05
C ASN A 185 6.53 -4.70 18.05
N ILE A 186 5.21 -4.86 18.07
CA ILE A 186 4.23 -3.75 18.07
C ILE A 186 4.00 -3.21 19.52
N SER A 187 4.84 -3.59 20.50
CA SER A 187 4.68 -3.12 21.88
C SER A 187 4.71 -1.59 21.94
N GLU A 188 3.58 -0.99 22.33
CA GLU A 188 3.26 0.43 22.49
C GLU A 188 4.49 1.35 22.59
N LYS A 189 5.12 1.68 21.46
CA LYS A 189 6.15 2.72 21.43
C LYS A 189 5.43 4.04 21.66
N LYS A 190 5.54 4.58 22.87
CA LYS A 190 5.33 6.02 23.10
C LYS A 190 6.28 6.75 22.16
N ILE A 191 5.71 7.39 21.15
CA ILE A 191 6.44 8.21 20.18
C ILE A 191 7.00 9.39 20.98
N SER A 192 8.32 9.40 21.20
CA SER A 192 9.01 10.59 21.69
C SER A 192 9.14 11.56 20.52
N GLU A 193 8.44 12.68 20.63
CA GLU A 193 8.65 13.87 19.80
C GLU A 193 10.10 14.32 20.00
N ASP A 194 11.04 13.96 19.12
CA ASP A 194 12.31 14.68 18.89
C ASP A 194 13.23 13.89 17.93
N GLU A 195 12.91 13.88 16.64
CA GLU A 195 13.96 13.74 15.61
C GLU A 195 13.62 14.66 14.43
N LYS A 196 14.01 15.93 14.55
CA LYS A 196 14.16 16.83 13.40
C LYS A 196 15.47 16.45 12.70
N ILE A 197 15.39 15.76 11.57
CA ILE A 197 16.52 15.63 10.65
C ILE A 197 16.34 16.67 9.56
N SER A 198 17.21 17.68 9.57
CA SER A 198 17.41 18.58 8.46
C SER A 198 18.16 17.84 7.34
N HIS A 199 17.67 17.90 6.11
CA HIS A 199 18.55 18.02 4.95
C HIS A 199 17.79 18.60 3.75
N ASP A 200 18.25 19.77 3.33
CA ASP A 200 18.10 20.29 1.98
C ASP A 200 18.67 19.26 0.98
N GLU A 201 17.91 18.93 -0.07
CA GLU A 201 18.43 18.97 -1.44
C GLU A 201 17.28 18.87 -2.46
N PHE A 202 17.23 19.87 -3.33
CA PHE A 202 16.32 20.06 -4.46
C PHE A 202 16.34 18.88 -5.44
N TYR A 203 15.17 18.34 -5.80
CA TYR A 203 15.01 17.62 -7.08
C TYR A 203 13.71 18.00 -7.80
N ARG A 204 13.86 18.34 -9.08
CA ARG A 204 12.87 18.90 -10.01
C ARG A 204 11.89 17.84 -10.51
N ASP A 205 10.68 18.31 -10.78
CA ASP A 205 9.63 17.63 -11.54
C ASP A 205 10.12 17.09 -12.89
N GLY A 206 9.64 15.89 -13.23
CA GLY A 206 9.67 15.36 -14.60
C GLY A 206 10.73 14.31 -14.85
N ASP A 207 10.47 13.09 -14.41
CA ASP A 207 10.67 11.86 -15.19
C ASP A 207 10.15 10.67 -14.37
N TRP A 208 10.23 9.46 -14.92
CA TRP A 208 10.11 8.15 -14.25
C TRP A 208 8.81 7.37 -14.49
N MET A 209 8.67 6.99 -15.77
CA MET A 209 8.54 5.62 -16.32
C MET A 209 8.10 4.47 -15.39
N ASP A 210 7.10 3.74 -15.88
CA ASP A 210 6.62 2.43 -15.46
C ASP A 210 7.77 1.41 -15.37
N GLU A 211 7.93 0.73 -14.24
CA GLU A 211 8.99 -0.27 -14.01
C GLU A 211 8.83 -1.53 -14.88
N ARG A 212 7.79 -1.62 -15.71
CA ARG A 212 7.62 -2.69 -16.70
C ARG A 212 8.51 -2.59 -17.94
N ASP A 213 9.16 -1.46 -18.20
CA ASP A 213 10.07 -1.31 -19.35
C ASP A 213 11.52 -1.74 -19.07
N ARG A 214 11.83 -2.25 -17.88
CA ARG A 214 13.17 -2.82 -17.57
C ARG A 214 13.31 -4.31 -17.87
N ALA A 215 12.22 -4.99 -18.22
CA ALA A 215 12.24 -6.40 -18.59
C ALA A 215 11.79 -6.59 -20.04
N ILE A 216 12.58 -6.06 -20.98
CA ILE A 216 12.85 -6.55 -22.36
C ILE A 216 13.83 -5.52 -22.93
N VAL A 217 15.12 -5.81 -22.87
CA VAL A 217 16.13 -5.61 -23.94
C VAL A 217 17.43 -6.26 -23.43
N LEU A 218 17.75 -7.40 -24.08
CA LEU A 218 18.99 -8.19 -24.07
C LEU A 218 19.30 -9.04 -22.82
#